data_AF-A0A3S3KND1-F1
#
_entry.id   AF-A0A3S3KND1-F1
#
_cell.length_a   1.000
_cell.length_b   1.000
_cell.length_c   1.000
_cell.angle_alpha   90.00
_cell.angle_beta   90.00
_cell.angle_gamma   90.00
#
_symmetry.space_group_name_H-M   'P 1'
#
loop_
_entity.id
_entity.type
_entity.pdbx_description
1 polymer ?
#
loop_
_entity_poly.entity_id
_entity_poly.type
_entity_poly.pdbx_seq_one_letter_code
_entity_poly.pdbx_strand_id
1 'polypeptide(L)'
;MLETIGLWLAANYDLPLAEPPALVTAPAIELVTMRYGAGSTVSSPEVLAVYDEGVNTIFLTAGWTGRTPAELSVLVHEMVHHLQAAAEMRFACPGEREALAYRAQDAWLRLFGTDLKSTFSIDPATLLVATVCTH
;
A
#
# COMPACT_ATOMS: atom_id res chain seq x y z
N MET A 1 10.63 -2.85 -12.29
CA MET A 1 9.56 -3.38 -11.40
C MET A 1 8.58 -2.27 -11.03
N LEU A 2 9.01 -1.24 -10.29
CA LEU A 2 8.11 -0.13 -9.92
C LEU A 2 7.55 0.62 -11.13
N GLU A 3 8.33 0.84 -12.18
CA GLU A 3 7.84 1.44 -13.43
C GLU A 3 6.71 0.61 -14.06
N THR A 4 6.85 -0.72 -14.08
CA THR A 4 5.83 -1.63 -14.61
C THR A 4 4.55 -1.55 -13.79
N ILE A 5 4.66 -1.49 -12.46
CA ILE A 5 3.53 -1.29 -11.55
C ILE A 5 2.89 0.08 -11.80
N GLY A 6 3.69 1.15 -11.91
CA GLY A 6 3.23 2.50 -12.19
C GLY A 6 2.47 2.60 -13.52
N LEU A 7 3.00 1.98 -14.60
CA LEU A 7 2.32 1.88 -15.89
C LEU A 7 1.00 1.11 -15.79
N TRP A 8 0.98 0.00 -15.07
CA TRP A 8 -0.25 -0.77 -14.85
C TRP A 8 -1.28 0.05 -14.07
N LEU A 9 -0.87 0.78 -13.04
CA LEU A 9 -1.75 1.65 -12.26
C LEU A 9 -2.32 2.79 -13.11
N ALA A 10 -1.47 3.51 -13.85
CA ALA A 10 -1.90 4.60 -14.72
C ALA A 10 -2.89 4.13 -15.80
N ALA A 11 -2.68 2.93 -16.35
CA ALA A 11 -3.57 2.37 -17.36
C ALA A 11 -4.95 1.95 -16.83
N ASN A 12 -5.11 1.72 -15.51
CA ASN A 12 -6.32 1.13 -14.93
C ASN A 12 -7.05 2.01 -13.90
N TYR A 13 -6.40 3.05 -13.36
CA TYR A 13 -6.91 3.79 -12.18
C TYR A 13 -6.87 5.32 -12.27
N ASP A 14 -6.64 5.90 -13.45
CA ASP A 14 -6.57 7.37 -13.65
C ASP A 14 -5.56 8.07 -12.71
N LEU A 15 -4.47 7.36 -12.39
CA LEU A 15 -3.34 7.88 -11.64
C LEU A 15 -2.29 8.41 -12.62
N PRO A 16 -1.58 9.51 -12.31
CA PRO A 16 -0.51 10.00 -13.18
C PRO A 16 0.67 9.03 -13.16
N LEU A 17 1.56 9.18 -14.14
CA LEU A 17 2.91 8.64 -14.02
C LEU A 17 3.79 9.64 -13.26
N ALA A 18 4.68 9.10 -12.42
CA ALA A 18 5.69 9.86 -11.69
C ALA A 18 7.00 9.07 -11.66
N GLU A 19 8.09 9.77 -11.33
CA GLU A 19 9.38 9.12 -11.10
C GLU A 19 9.28 8.14 -9.93
N PRO A 20 9.75 6.88 -10.08
CA PRO A 20 9.59 5.87 -9.04
C PRO A 20 10.22 6.28 -7.69
N PRO A 21 9.57 5.97 -6.56
CA PRO A 21 10.13 6.20 -5.24
C PRO A 21 11.31 5.25 -4.97
N ALA A 22 12.14 5.60 -3.98
CA ALA A 22 13.16 4.68 -3.50
C ALA A 22 12.53 3.47 -2.78
N LEU A 23 13.25 2.34 -2.77
CA LEU A 23 12.90 1.16 -1.96
C LEU A 23 13.95 0.94 -0.89
N VAL A 24 13.53 0.88 0.37
CA VAL A 24 14.43 0.66 1.51
C VAL A 24 13.82 -0.39 2.44
N THR A 25 14.65 -1.28 3.00
CA THR A 25 14.20 -2.20 4.05
C THR A 25 14.35 -1.57 5.43
N ALA A 26 13.34 -1.71 6.28
CA ALA A 26 13.35 -1.26 7.67
C ALA A 26 12.91 -2.38 8.64
N PRO A 27 13.30 -2.33 9.92
CA PRO A 27 12.74 -3.20 10.95
C PRO A 27 11.22 -3.04 11.07
N ALA A 28 10.49 -4.13 11.32
CA ALA A 28 9.03 -4.09 11.42
C ALA A 28 8.49 -3.08 12.46
N ILE A 29 9.20 -2.90 13.58
CA ILE A 29 8.82 -1.92 14.61
C ILE A 29 8.88 -0.47 14.10
N GLU A 30 9.79 -0.18 13.18
CA GLU A 30 9.91 1.13 12.55
C GLU A 30 8.73 1.37 11.60
N LEU A 31 8.33 0.37 10.81
CA LEU A 31 7.16 0.45 9.93
C LEU A 31 5.85 0.69 10.71
N VAL A 32 5.66 0.01 11.85
CA VAL A 32 4.52 0.25 12.74
C VAL A 32 4.50 1.69 13.23
N THR A 33 5.66 2.22 13.60
CA THR A 33 5.81 3.61 14.07
C THR A 33 5.53 4.60 12.94
N MET A 34 6.00 4.32 11.72
CA MET A 34 5.71 5.14 10.54
C MET A 34 4.22 5.15 10.21
N ARG A 35 3.55 3.99 10.29
CA ARG A 35 2.13 3.85 9.92
C ARG A 35 1.17 4.39 10.97
N TYR A 36 1.43 4.15 12.25
CA TYR A 36 0.48 4.43 13.34
C TYR A 36 0.97 5.46 14.36
N GLY A 37 2.22 5.94 14.23
CA GLY A 37 2.85 6.84 15.19
C GLY A 37 3.49 6.13 16.39
N ALA A 38 4.29 6.89 17.14
CA ALA A 38 4.97 6.40 18.33
C ALA A 38 3.97 6.04 19.45
N GLY A 39 4.18 4.88 20.09
CA GLY A 39 3.32 4.40 21.18
C GLY A 39 2.11 3.58 20.73
N SER A 40 1.96 3.30 19.44
CA SER A 40 0.95 2.36 18.95
C SER A 40 1.16 0.97 19.55
N THR A 41 0.10 0.39 20.10
CA THR A 41 0.08 -0.99 20.61
C THR A 41 -0.39 -2.00 19.56
N VAL A 42 -0.57 -1.57 18.30
CA VAL A 42 -0.93 -2.46 17.20
C VAL A 42 0.20 -3.46 16.99
N SER A 43 -0.12 -4.75 16.97
CA SER A 43 0.91 -5.79 16.92
C SER A 43 1.69 -5.75 15.59
N SER A 44 3.00 -5.94 15.69
CA SER A 44 4.03 -5.84 14.63
C SER A 44 3.85 -6.67 13.33
N PRO A 45 3.19 -7.85 13.27
CA PRO A 45 3.24 -8.67 12.07
C PRO A 45 2.37 -8.22 10.88
N GLU A 46 1.58 -7.15 10.99
CA GLU A 46 0.64 -6.76 9.92
C GLU A 46 1.20 -5.74 8.92
N VAL A 47 2.17 -4.89 9.31
CA VAL A 47 2.68 -3.83 8.42
C VAL A 47 3.86 -4.35 7.60
N LEU A 48 3.59 -4.71 6.34
CA LEU A 48 4.60 -5.22 5.41
C LEU A 48 5.37 -4.10 4.68
N ALA A 49 4.72 -2.96 4.47
CA ALA A 49 5.30 -1.81 3.80
C ALA A 49 4.62 -0.50 4.24
N VAL A 50 5.29 0.63 4.01
CA VAL A 50 4.76 1.98 4.16
C VAL A 50 5.41 2.89 3.13
N TYR A 51 4.61 3.63 2.36
CA TYR A 51 5.08 4.79 1.61
C TYR A 51 5.18 6.03 2.50
N ASP A 52 6.35 6.65 2.53
CA ASP A 52 6.60 7.96 3.15
C ASP A 52 6.77 9.03 2.06
N GLU A 53 5.84 9.98 2.03
CA GLU A 53 5.83 11.11 1.10
C GLU A 53 6.98 12.08 1.36
N GLY A 54 7.35 12.32 2.63
CA GLY A 54 8.35 13.31 3.02
C GLY A 54 9.76 13.00 2.52
N VAL A 55 10.07 11.72 2.34
CA VAL A 55 11.35 11.22 1.79
C VAL A 55 11.18 10.47 0.47
N ASN A 56 9.98 10.46 -0.11
CA ASN A 56 9.62 9.75 -1.34
C ASN A 56 10.18 8.31 -1.40
N THR A 57 9.90 7.51 -0.36
CA THR A 57 10.45 6.17 -0.19
C THR A 57 9.37 5.20 0.24
N ILE A 58 9.36 4.01 -0.37
CA ILE A 58 8.60 2.86 0.14
C ILE A 58 9.54 2.08 1.05
N PHE A 59 9.19 2.01 2.33
CA PHE A 59 9.85 1.18 3.31
C PHE A 59 9.20 -0.21 3.34
N LEU A 60 10.02 -1.26 3.36
CA LEU A 60 9.60 -2.66 3.32
C LEU A 60 10.13 -3.39 4.55
N THR A 61 9.38 -4.36 5.07
CA THR A 61 9.86 -5.15 6.21
C THR A 61 11.07 -6.01 5.82
N ALA A 62 11.94 -6.29 6.78
CA ALA A 62 13.09 -7.16 6.57
C ALA A 62 12.65 -8.55 6.05
N GLY A 63 13.34 -9.05 5.02
CA GLY A 63 13.03 -10.34 4.39
C GLY A 63 12.07 -10.27 3.21
N TRP A 64 11.54 -9.09 2.86
CA TRP A 64 10.77 -8.90 1.64
C TRP A 64 11.62 -9.19 0.40
N THR A 65 11.10 -10.01 -0.52
CA THR A 65 11.86 -10.47 -1.71
C THR A 65 11.29 -9.97 -3.03
N GLY A 66 10.01 -9.60 -3.07
CA GLY A 66 9.34 -9.12 -4.28
C GLY A 66 9.12 -10.16 -5.36
N ARG A 67 9.06 -11.44 -4.99
CA ARG A 67 9.02 -12.55 -5.95
C ARG A 67 7.65 -13.20 -6.06
N THR A 68 6.78 -12.97 -5.08
CA THR A 68 5.43 -13.54 -5.07
C THR A 68 4.39 -12.52 -5.50
N PRO A 69 3.25 -12.95 -6.08
CA PRO A 69 2.12 -12.07 -6.34
C PRO A 69 1.66 -11.29 -5.10
N ALA A 70 1.70 -11.93 -3.92
CA ALA A 70 1.38 -11.31 -2.64
C ALA A 70 2.33 -10.15 -2.32
N GLU A 71 3.65 -10.36 -2.34
CA GLU A 71 4.63 -9.31 -2.08
C GLU A 71 4.54 -8.16 -3.09
N LEU A 72 4.34 -8.47 -4.38
CA LEU A 72 4.18 -7.44 -5.41
C LEU A 72 2.87 -6.66 -5.23
N SER A 73 1.79 -7.29 -4.75
CA SER A 73 0.53 -6.60 -4.47
C SER A 73 0.68 -5.54 -3.36
N VAL A 74 1.59 -5.75 -2.40
CA VAL A 74 1.93 -4.76 -1.38
C VAL A 74 2.60 -3.55 -2.03
N LEU A 75 3.51 -3.75 -3.01
CA LEU A 75 4.07 -2.62 -3.77
C LEU A 75 3.03 -1.91 -4.62
N VAL A 76 2.05 -2.62 -5.19
CA VAL A 76 0.94 -1.99 -5.90
C VAL A 76 0.18 -1.05 -4.97
N HIS A 77 -0.09 -1.48 -3.73
CA HIS A 77 -0.72 -0.65 -2.70
C HIS A 77 0.09 0.63 -2.42
N GLU A 78 1.37 0.48 -2.08
CA GLU A 78 2.22 1.64 -1.74
C GLU A 78 2.48 2.56 -2.95
N MET A 79 2.53 2.01 -4.16
CA MET A 79 2.63 2.82 -5.39
C MET A 79 1.38 3.64 -5.65
N VAL A 80 0.18 3.16 -5.27
CA VAL A 80 -1.03 4.01 -5.33
C VAL A 80 -0.84 5.23 -4.43
N HIS A 81 -0.36 5.04 -3.21
CA HIS A 81 -0.09 6.16 -2.30
C HIS A 81 0.94 7.15 -2.84
N HIS A 82 2.01 6.66 -3.46
CA HIS A 82 2.98 7.49 -4.15
C HIS A 82 2.36 8.33 -5.28
N LEU A 83 1.56 7.70 -6.15
CA LEU A 83 0.94 8.41 -7.27
C LEU A 83 -0.17 9.37 -6.83
N GLN A 84 -0.91 9.04 -5.76
CA GLN A 84 -1.86 9.94 -5.11
C GLN A 84 -1.17 11.21 -4.59
N ALA A 85 0.01 11.05 -3.95
CA ALA A 85 0.81 12.16 -3.46
C ALA A 85 1.37 13.00 -4.62
N ALA A 86 1.90 12.36 -5.67
CA ALA A 86 2.40 13.04 -6.87
C ALA A 86 1.31 13.85 -7.62
N ALA A 87 0.05 13.40 -7.54
CA ALA A 87 -1.11 14.12 -8.06
C ALA A 87 -1.65 15.20 -7.10
N GLU A 88 -1.03 15.40 -5.93
CA GLU A 88 -1.50 16.29 -4.86
C GLU A 88 -2.97 16.03 -4.48
N MET A 89 -3.40 14.78 -4.55
CA MET A 89 -4.78 14.39 -4.26
C MET A 89 -5.11 14.67 -2.80
N ARG A 90 -6.33 15.15 -2.57
CA ARG A 90 -6.85 15.42 -1.23
C ARG A 90 -7.99 14.49 -0.91
N PHE A 91 -7.99 14.01 0.33
CA PHE A 91 -8.97 13.08 0.88
C PHE A 91 -9.57 13.70 2.14
N ALA A 92 -10.84 13.42 2.39
CA ALA A 92 -11.55 13.86 3.59
C ALA A 92 -11.01 13.20 4.86
N CYS A 93 -10.44 12.01 4.73
CA CYS A 93 -9.87 11.24 5.84
C CYS A 93 -8.82 10.22 5.34
N PRO A 94 -8.04 9.61 6.25
CA PRO A 94 -7.13 8.53 5.89
C PRO A 94 -7.84 7.34 5.21
N GLY A 95 -9.02 6.92 5.69
CA GLY A 95 -9.74 5.79 5.10
C GLY A 95 -10.09 5.97 3.62
N GLU A 96 -10.52 7.17 3.21
CA GLU A 96 -10.84 7.44 1.81
C GLU A 96 -9.61 7.28 0.90
N ARG A 97 -8.42 7.69 1.38
CA ARG A 97 -7.15 7.51 0.68
C ARG A 97 -6.82 6.04 0.43
N GLU A 98 -7.14 5.16 1.39
CA GLU A 98 -6.86 3.71 1.34
C GLU A 98 -7.73 2.96 0.33
N ALA A 99 -8.92 3.49 0.01
CA ALA A 99 -9.92 2.79 -0.80
C ALA A 99 -9.40 2.39 -2.20
N LEU A 100 -8.64 3.28 -2.86
CA LEU A 100 -8.05 2.98 -4.16
C LEU A 100 -6.89 1.98 -4.05
N ALA A 101 -6.07 2.11 -3.00
CA ALA A 101 -4.90 1.26 -2.80
C ALA A 101 -5.31 -0.21 -2.60
N TYR A 102 -6.30 -0.47 -1.74
CA TYR A 102 -6.85 -1.81 -1.57
C TYR A 102 -7.56 -2.34 -2.82
N ARG A 103 -8.27 -1.48 -3.57
CA ARG A 103 -8.91 -1.88 -4.84
C ARG A 103 -7.88 -2.35 -5.86
N ALA A 104 -6.80 -1.58 -6.04
CA ALA A 104 -5.71 -1.93 -6.95
C ALA A 104 -4.98 -3.19 -6.50
N GLN A 105 -4.74 -3.33 -5.19
CA GLN A 105 -4.12 -4.52 -4.61
C GLN A 105 -4.97 -5.79 -4.85
N ASP A 106 -6.28 -5.75 -4.59
CA ASP A 106 -7.18 -6.88 -4.85
C ASP A 106 -7.22 -7.24 -6.34
N ALA A 107 -7.31 -6.24 -7.21
CA ALA A 107 -7.31 -6.45 -8.65
C ALA A 107 -6.00 -7.09 -9.14
N TRP A 108 -4.86 -6.70 -8.58
CA TRP A 108 -3.57 -7.32 -8.88
C TRP A 108 -3.54 -8.79 -8.46
N LEU A 109 -3.97 -9.11 -7.22
CA LEU A 109 -4.03 -10.49 -6.72
C LEU A 109 -4.92 -11.38 -7.60
N ARG A 110 -6.04 -10.83 -8.09
CA ARG A 110 -6.97 -11.54 -8.98
C ARG A 110 -6.35 -11.95 -10.31
N LEU A 111 -5.32 -11.25 -10.80
CA LEU A 111 -4.56 -11.68 -11.99
C LEU A 111 -3.86 -13.03 -11.77
N PHE A 112 -3.63 -13.42 -10.51
CA PHE A 112 -2.96 -14.64 -10.11
C PHE A 112 -3.88 -15.64 -9.39
N GLY A 113 -5.20 -15.41 -9.45
CA GLY A 113 -6.21 -16.32 -8.89
C GLY A 113 -6.35 -16.26 -7.37
N THR A 114 -5.82 -15.23 -6.71
CA THR A 114 -6.05 -14.97 -5.27
C THR A 114 -6.75 -13.63 -5.06
N ASP A 115 -7.02 -13.28 -3.81
CA ASP A 115 -7.64 -12.01 -3.41
C ASP A 115 -7.12 -11.55 -2.03
N LEU A 116 -7.55 -10.37 -1.58
CA LEU A 116 -7.18 -9.82 -0.28
C LEU A 116 -7.51 -10.78 0.88
N LYS A 117 -8.66 -11.46 0.82
CA LYS A 117 -9.13 -12.35 1.89
C LYS A 117 -8.26 -13.60 2.00
N SER A 118 -8.05 -14.30 0.89
CA SER A 118 -7.26 -15.54 0.84
C SER A 118 -5.77 -15.30 1.08
N THR A 119 -5.26 -14.12 0.73
CA THR A 119 -3.82 -13.80 0.81
C THR A 119 -3.45 -13.15 2.14
N PHE A 120 -4.27 -12.23 2.65
CA PHE A 120 -3.95 -11.39 3.80
C PHE A 120 -4.98 -11.47 4.93
N SER A 121 -6.00 -12.32 4.82
CA SER A 121 -7.12 -12.38 5.77
C SER A 121 -7.91 -11.06 5.89
N ILE A 122 -7.86 -10.21 4.87
CA ILE A 122 -8.62 -8.96 4.81
C ILE A 122 -9.97 -9.27 4.16
N ASP A 123 -10.99 -9.49 4.99
CA ASP A 123 -12.36 -9.71 4.54
C ASP A 123 -13.11 -8.39 4.27
N PRO A 124 -14.33 -8.42 3.69
CA PRO A 124 -15.08 -7.20 3.39
C PRO A 124 -15.38 -6.30 4.59
N ALA A 125 -15.51 -6.86 5.80
CA ALA A 125 -15.75 -6.05 7.00
C ALA A 125 -14.46 -5.34 7.44
N THR A 126 -13.33 -6.04 7.44
CA THR A 126 -12.00 -5.44 7.69
C THR A 126 -11.71 -4.35 6.67
N LEU A 127 -11.97 -4.61 5.39
CA LEU A 127 -11.77 -3.63 4.32
C LEU A 127 -12.67 -2.39 4.49
N LEU A 128 -13.92 -2.58 4.90
CA LEU A 128 -14.82 -1.46 5.18
C LEU A 128 -14.26 -0.59 6.30
N VAL A 129 -13.85 -1.18 7.43
CA VAL A 129 -13.24 -0.44 8.55
C VAL A 129 -12.00 0.34 8.11
N ALA A 130 -11.17 -0.25 7.26
CA ALA A 130 -9.95 0.39 6.77
C ALA A 130 -10.19 1.55 5.79
N THR A 131 -11.37 1.64 5.16
CA THR A 131 -11.61 2.56 4.03
C THR A 131 -12.70 3.61 4.27
N VAL A 132 -13.42 3.54 5.39
CA VAL A 132 -14.43 4.55 5.76
C VAL A 132 -13.83 5.71 6.53
N CYS A 133 -14.43 6.90 6.36
CA CYS A 133 -14.17 8.01 7.26
C CYS A 133 -14.95 7.81 8.56
N THR A 134 -14.22 7.73 9.68
CA THR A 134 -14.79 7.79 11.02
C THR A 134 -14.79 9.25 11.49
N HIS A 135 -15.94 9.72 11.95
CA HIS A 135 -16.17 11.10 12.42
C HIS A 135 -15.49 11.40 13.75
#